data_AF-G9NFK0-F1
#
_entry.id   AF-G9NFK0-F1
#
_cell.length_a   1.000
_cell.length_b   1.000
_cell.length_c   1.000
_cell.angle_alpha   90.00
_cell.angle_beta   90.00
_cell.angle_gamma   90.00
#
_symmetry.space_group_name_H-M   'P 1'
#
loop_
_entity.id
_entity.type
_entity.pdbx_description
1 polymer ?
#
loop_
_entity_poly.entity_id
_entity_poly.type
_entity_poly.pdbx_seq_one_letter_code
_entity_poly.pdbx_strand_id
1 'polypeptide(L)'
;MASNTAEAMAQMSLVVEFSGGLEMLFSDIRRHALTLPAKDKDGSPSTIAYLIHHLCEHVMKDTRRELFVLDGHLRPGILVLINDADWELEGEEEYELKSGDNILFVSTLHGG
;
A
#
# COMPACT_ATOMS: atom_id res chain seq x y z
N MET A 1 -30.34 -12.93 -20.77
CA MET A 1 -30.57 -12.95 -19.30
C MET A 1 -29.21 -13.06 -18.63
N ALA A 2 -29.04 -12.30 -17.56
CA ALA A 2 -27.77 -11.92 -16.96
C ALA A 2 -26.92 -13.13 -16.50
N SER A 3 -25.70 -13.23 -17.03
CA SER A 3 -24.64 -14.02 -16.41
C SER A 3 -23.99 -13.14 -15.34
N ASN A 4 -24.67 -13.04 -14.20
CA ASN A 4 -24.18 -12.40 -13.00
C ASN A 4 -23.34 -13.42 -12.22
N THR A 5 -22.04 -13.42 -12.48
CA THR A 5 -21.07 -13.94 -11.52
C THR A 5 -19.84 -13.06 -11.64
N ALA A 6 -19.82 -11.97 -10.89
CA ALA A 6 -18.54 -11.53 -10.33
C ALA A 6 -18.04 -12.75 -9.56
N GLU A 7 -17.13 -13.53 -10.16
CA GLU A 7 -16.28 -14.42 -9.38
C GLU A 7 -15.79 -13.56 -8.22
N ALA A 8 -16.11 -13.96 -7.00
CA ALA A 8 -15.64 -13.25 -5.83
C ALA A 8 -14.11 -13.24 -5.95
N MET A 9 -13.55 -12.12 -6.41
CA MET A 9 -12.11 -11.92 -6.49
C MET A 9 -11.62 -12.21 -5.09
N ALA A 10 -10.82 -13.28 -4.94
CA ALA A 10 -10.34 -13.72 -3.64
C ALA A 10 -9.78 -12.48 -2.92
N GLN A 11 -10.29 -12.16 -1.75
CA GLN A 11 -9.86 -10.98 -1.00
C GLN A 11 -8.75 -11.39 -0.03
N MET A 12 -7.79 -10.50 0.17
CA MET A 12 -6.75 -10.62 1.17
C MET A 12 -6.89 -9.51 2.20
N SER A 13 -6.64 -9.84 3.46
CA SER A 13 -6.61 -8.86 4.55
C SER A 13 -5.17 -8.63 4.96
N LEU A 14 -4.76 -7.37 5.06
CA LEU A 14 -3.41 -6.98 5.44
C LEU A 14 -3.45 -5.72 6.31
N VAL A 15 -2.33 -5.43 6.95
CA VAL A 15 -2.14 -4.22 7.75
C VAL A 15 -1.15 -3.31 7.03
N VAL A 16 -1.49 -2.03 6.95
CA VAL A 16 -0.57 -0.98 6.52
C VAL A 16 -0.32 -0.04 7.68
N GLU A 17 0.95 0.23 7.95
CA GLU A 17 1.38 1.14 9.00
C GLU A 17 2.14 2.35 8.42
N PHE A 18 1.93 3.52 9.02
CA PHE A 18 2.60 4.76 8.67
C PHE A 18 3.33 5.33 9.88
N SER A 19 4.56 5.80 9.65
CA SER A 19 5.39 6.46 10.66
C SER A 19 6.25 7.55 10.05
N GLY A 20 6.95 8.30 10.89
CA GLY A 20 7.80 9.43 10.46
C GLY A 20 6.99 10.61 9.93
N GLY A 21 5.75 10.81 10.41
CA GLY A 21 4.86 11.90 10.02
C GLY A 21 3.99 11.57 8.80
N LEU A 22 4.16 10.41 8.17
CA LEU A 22 3.32 9.99 7.05
C LEU A 22 1.87 9.74 7.47
N GLU A 23 1.61 9.37 8.73
CA GLU A 23 0.26 9.14 9.24
C GLU A 23 -0.66 10.36 9.05
N MET A 24 -0.10 11.57 9.03
CA MET A 24 -0.84 12.82 8.79
C MET A 24 -1.54 12.84 7.42
N LEU A 25 -0.96 12.18 6.41
CA LEU A 25 -1.56 12.07 5.07
C LEU A 25 -2.78 11.14 5.04
N PHE A 26 -2.88 10.26 6.04
CA PHE A 26 -3.87 9.19 6.16
C PHE A 26 -4.80 9.40 7.36
N SER A 27 -5.18 10.65 7.62
CA SER A 27 -6.10 11.06 8.71
C SER A 27 -5.54 10.91 10.13
N ASP A 28 -4.22 11.01 10.28
CA ASP A 28 -3.51 10.82 11.56
C ASP A 28 -3.69 9.41 12.16
N ILE A 29 -4.01 8.44 11.29
CA ILE A 29 -4.14 7.03 11.65
C ILE A 29 -2.85 6.33 11.28
N ARG A 30 -2.20 5.72 12.28
CA ARG A 30 -0.95 4.99 12.06
C ARG A 30 -1.16 3.61 11.47
N ARG A 31 -2.24 2.92 11.83
CA ARG A 31 -2.45 1.52 11.48
C ARG A 31 -3.79 1.35 10.78
N HIS A 32 -3.74 0.91 9.52
CA HIS A 32 -4.90 0.67 8.68
C HIS A 32 -5.03 -0.84 8.43
N ALA A 33 -6.15 -1.43 8.84
CA ALA A 33 -6.53 -2.76 8.36
C ALA A 33 -7.23 -2.59 7.01
N LEU A 34 -6.64 -3.18 5.96
CA LEU A 34 -7.15 -3.10 4.60
C LEU A 34 -7.59 -4.48 4.11
N THR A 35 -8.62 -4.48 3.27
CA THR A 35 -9.02 -5.64 2.48
C THR A 35 -8.87 -5.29 1.01
N LEU A 36 -7.96 -5.96 0.34
CA LEU A 36 -7.67 -5.78 -1.08
C LEU A 36 -8.08 -7.03 -1.86
N PRO A 37 -8.39 -6.91 -3.16
CA PRO A 37 -8.46 -8.10 -3.99
C PRO A 37 -7.05 -8.72 -4.07
N ALA A 38 -6.94 -10.04 -4.08
CA ALA A 38 -5.68 -10.76 -4.23
C ALA A 38 -5.16 -10.71 -5.67
N LYS A 39 -6.03 -10.39 -6.61
CA LYS A 39 -5.71 -10.19 -8.03
C LYS A 39 -6.36 -8.92 -8.55
N ASP A 40 -5.69 -8.25 -9.46
CA ASP A 40 -6.24 -7.08 -10.14
C ASP A 40 -7.29 -7.47 -11.22
N LYS A 41 -7.69 -6.47 -12.00
CA LYS A 41 -8.72 -6.58 -13.05
C LYS A 41 -8.29 -7.52 -14.18
N ASP A 42 -6.99 -7.66 -14.40
CA ASP A 42 -6.38 -8.44 -15.47
C ASP A 42 -5.98 -9.85 -14.98
N GLY A 43 -6.22 -10.14 -13.68
CA GLY A 43 -5.93 -11.42 -13.06
C GLY A 43 -4.49 -11.55 -12.54
N SER A 44 -3.70 -10.47 -12.58
CA SER A 44 -2.36 -10.41 -12.03
C SER A 44 -2.40 -10.30 -10.50
N PRO A 45 -1.44 -10.88 -9.76
CA PRO A 45 -1.37 -10.73 -8.31
C PRO A 45 -1.29 -9.25 -7.90
N SER A 46 -1.93 -8.90 -6.79
CA SER A 46 -1.78 -7.56 -6.24
C SER A 46 -0.41 -7.38 -5.60
N THR A 47 0.35 -6.39 -6.08
CA THR A 47 1.71 -6.12 -5.62
C THR A 47 1.82 -4.89 -4.72
N ILE A 48 3.01 -4.58 -4.20
CA ILE A 48 3.28 -3.32 -3.48
C ILE A 48 2.99 -2.10 -4.36
N ALA A 49 3.33 -2.11 -5.65
CA ALA A 49 2.95 -1.03 -6.58
C ALA A 49 1.42 -0.82 -6.62
N TYR A 50 0.64 -1.90 -6.68
CA TYR A 50 -0.82 -1.82 -6.60
C TYR A 50 -1.29 -1.22 -5.26
N LEU A 51 -0.68 -1.62 -4.14
CA LEU A 51 -1.00 -1.07 -2.82
C LEU A 51 -0.71 0.44 -2.75
N ILE A 52 0.45 0.90 -3.23
CA ILE A 52 0.79 2.34 -3.23
C ILE A 52 -0.26 3.14 -4.01
N HIS A 53 -0.67 2.63 -5.17
CA HIS A 53 -1.73 3.24 -5.97
C HIS A 53 -3.08 3.26 -5.21
N HIS A 54 -3.46 2.13 -4.62
CA HIS A 54 -4.69 1.99 -3.84
C HIS A 54 -4.72 2.96 -2.66
N LEU A 55 -3.62 3.09 -1.91
CA LEU A 55 -3.46 4.00 -0.79
C LEU A 55 -3.68 5.45 -1.22
N CYS A 56 -3.07 5.89 -2.32
CA CYS A 56 -3.23 7.24 -2.84
C CYS A 56 -4.67 7.55 -3.26
N GLU A 57 -5.35 6.60 -3.89
CA GLU A 57 -6.68 6.83 -4.45
C GLU A 57 -7.81 6.72 -3.42
N HIS A 58 -7.70 5.79 -2.47
CA HIS A 58 -8.84 5.39 -1.63
C HIS A 58 -8.64 5.74 -0.15
N VAL A 59 -7.40 5.68 0.33
CA VAL A 59 -7.09 5.77 1.77
C VAL A 59 -6.62 7.18 2.16
N MET A 60 -5.74 7.78 1.37
CA MET A 60 -5.22 9.13 1.58
C MET A 60 -6.35 10.16 1.62
N LYS A 61 -6.28 11.09 2.58
CA LYS A 61 -7.26 12.19 2.73
C LYS A 61 -6.63 13.57 2.59
N ASP A 62 -5.31 13.65 2.60
CA ASP A 62 -4.56 14.88 2.36
C ASP A 62 -4.37 15.11 0.85
N THR A 63 -4.32 16.39 0.45
CA THR A 63 -4.13 16.78 -0.95
C THR A 63 -2.66 16.72 -1.40
N ARG A 64 -1.72 16.70 -0.45
CA ARG A 64 -0.26 16.73 -0.70
C ARG A 64 0.30 15.35 -1.06
N ARG A 65 -0.24 14.75 -2.12
CA ARG A 65 0.16 13.41 -2.61
C ARG A 65 1.65 13.32 -2.91
N GLU A 66 2.27 14.41 -3.33
CA GLU A 66 3.70 14.54 -3.63
C GLU A 66 4.63 14.27 -2.44
N LEU A 67 4.10 14.28 -1.21
CA LEU A 67 4.84 13.90 -0.01
C LEU A 67 4.96 12.38 0.16
N PHE A 68 4.11 11.61 -0.53
CA PHE A 68 4.11 10.15 -0.52
C PHE A 68 4.58 9.54 -1.84
N VAL A 69 4.15 10.08 -2.98
CA VAL A 69 4.50 9.61 -4.33
C VAL A 69 5.02 10.76 -5.17
N LEU A 70 6.18 10.59 -5.79
CA LEU A 70 6.81 11.55 -6.70
C LEU A 70 7.06 10.90 -8.06
N ASP A 71 6.68 11.59 -9.15
CA ASP A 71 6.83 11.10 -10.53
C ASP A 71 6.26 9.69 -10.78
N GLY A 72 5.20 9.32 -10.04
CA GLY A 72 4.52 8.03 -10.15
C GLY A 72 5.11 6.92 -9.29
N HIS A 73 6.25 7.15 -8.63
CA HIS A 73 6.93 6.20 -7.76
C HIS A 73 6.86 6.61 -6.31
N LEU A 74 7.12 5.68 -5.39
CA LEU A 74 7.26 6.02 -3.98
C LEU A 74 8.33 7.10 -3.80
N ARG A 75 8.02 8.14 -3.03
CA ARG A 75 8.91 9.28 -2.87
C ARG A 75 10.24 8.83 -2.23
N PRO A 76 11.40 9.22 -2.79
CA PRO A 76 12.70 8.95 -2.17
C PRO A 76 12.74 9.45 -0.72
N GLY A 77 13.35 8.64 0.16
CA GLY A 77 13.37 8.90 1.61
C GLY A 77 12.13 8.40 2.36
N ILE A 78 11.32 7.57 1.73
CA ILE A 78 10.38 6.67 2.41
C ILE A 78 10.99 5.27 2.36
N LEU A 79 11.14 4.64 3.52
CA LEU A 79 11.52 3.23 3.65
C LEU A 79 10.26 2.38 3.75
N VAL A 80 10.30 1.19 3.16
CA VAL A 80 9.21 0.21 3.24
C VAL A 80 9.74 -1.05 3.91
N LEU A 81 9.02 -1.54 4.92
CA LEU A 81 9.26 -2.85 5.52
C LEU A 81 8.07 -3.76 5.25
N ILE A 82 8.37 -5.00 4.85
CA ILE A 82 7.40 -6.08 4.64
C ILE A 82 7.62 -7.10 5.75
N ASN A 83 6.68 -7.22 6.69
CA ASN A 83 6.81 -8.10 7.85
C ASN A 83 8.14 -7.91 8.61
N ASP A 84 8.51 -6.65 8.87
CA ASP A 84 9.77 -6.23 9.51
C ASP A 84 11.06 -6.51 8.70
N ALA A 85 10.95 -6.99 7.46
CA ALA A 85 12.06 -7.17 6.53
C ALA A 85 12.17 -5.99 5.54
N ASP A 86 13.40 -5.67 5.13
CA ASP A 86 13.66 -4.64 4.13
C ASP A 86 13.09 -5.06 2.75
N TRP A 87 12.24 -4.22 2.17
CA TRP A 87 11.56 -4.51 0.90
C TRP A 87 12.53 -4.72 -0.27
N GLU A 88 13.74 -4.16 -0.22
CA GLU A 88 14.77 -4.33 -1.26
C GLU A 88 15.17 -5.81 -1.42
N LEU A 89 15.03 -6.60 -0.34
CA LEU A 89 15.30 -8.04 -0.34
C LEU A 89 14.09 -8.88 -0.76
N GLU A 90 12.90 -8.29 -0.75
CA GLU A 90 11.61 -8.96 -1.02
C GLU A 90 11.10 -8.68 -2.45
N GLY A 91 11.78 -7.84 -3.22
CA GLY A 91 11.41 -7.51 -4.60
C GLY A 91 10.68 -6.17 -4.76
N GLU A 92 10.75 -5.29 -3.76
CA GLU A 92 10.29 -3.90 -3.83
C GLU A 92 8.83 -3.77 -4.33
N GLU A 93 8.60 -3.00 -5.40
CA GLU A 93 7.28 -2.78 -6.00
C GLU A 93 6.64 -4.05 -6.58
N GLU A 94 7.45 -5.06 -6.93
CA GLU A 94 7.02 -6.32 -7.54
C GLU A 94 6.58 -7.38 -6.52
N TYR A 95 6.82 -7.17 -5.22
CA TYR A 95 6.42 -8.10 -4.18
C TYR A 95 4.92 -8.40 -4.25
N GLU A 96 4.56 -9.68 -4.41
CA GLU A 96 3.17 -10.15 -4.37
C GLU A 96 2.66 -10.18 -2.94
N LEU A 97 1.67 -9.34 -2.65
CA LEU A 97 1.05 -9.21 -1.34
C LEU A 97 0.32 -10.48 -0.93
N LYS A 98 0.34 -10.77 0.37
CA LYS A 98 -0.28 -11.93 0.98
C LYS A 98 -1.22 -11.51 2.09
N SER A 99 -2.25 -12.33 2.30
CA SER A 99 -3.12 -12.13 3.46
C SER A 99 -2.32 -12.35 4.74
N GLY A 100 -2.43 -11.40 5.66
CA GLY A 100 -1.71 -11.38 6.93
C GLY A 100 -0.45 -10.51 6.93
N ASP A 101 -0.04 -9.97 5.77
CA ASP A 101 1.14 -9.10 5.72
C ASP A 101 0.95 -7.83 6.55
N ASN A 102 2.07 -7.38 7.14
CA ASN A 102 2.23 -6.03 7.66
C ASN A 102 3.19 -5.24 6.77
N ILE A 103 2.70 -4.14 6.20
CA ILE A 103 3.49 -3.24 5.35
C ILE A 103 3.67 -1.91 6.07
N LEU A 104 4.90 -1.57 6.45
CA LEU A 104 5.20 -0.33 7.16
C LEU A 104 5.92 0.66 6.22
N PHE A 105 5.34 1.85 6.07
CA PHE A 105 5.98 3.00 5.40
C PHE A 105 6.51 3.98 6.44
N VAL A 106 7.81 4.30 6.36
CA VAL A 106 8.47 5.24 7.28
C VAL A 106 9.13 6.35 6.49
N SER A 107 8.75 7.60 6.73
CA SER A 107 9.54 8.72 6.17
C SER A 107 10.78 8.98 7.02
N THR A 108 11.94 9.03 6.37
CA THR A 108 13.22 9.40 6.99
C THR A 108 13.57 10.87 6.78
N LEU A 109 12.78 11.59 5.98
CA LEU A 109 13.04 12.99 5.61
C LEU A 109 12.29 14.02 6.47
N HIS A 110 11.23 13.63 7.16
CA HIS A 110 10.34 14.58 7.86
C HIS A 110 10.55 14.63 9.39
N GLY A 111 11.74 14.24 9.86
CA GLY A 111 12.12 14.37 11.28
C GLY A 111 12.70 15.75 11.59
N GLY A 112 11.83 16.73 11.84
CA GLY A 112 12.18 18.07 12.33
C GLY A 112 11.10 18.62 13.25
#